data_AF-H3DP93-F1
#
_entry.id   AF-H3DP93-F1
#
_cell.length_a   1.000
_cell.length_b   1.000
_cell.length_c   1.000
_cell.angle_alpha   90.00
_cell.angle_beta   90.00
_cell.angle_gamma   90.00
#
_symmetry.space_group_name_H-M   'P 1'
#
loop_
_entity.id
_entity.type
_entity.pdbx_description
1 polymer ?
#
loop_
_entity_poly.entity_id
_entity_poly.type
_entity_poly.pdbx_seq_one_letter_code
_entity_poly.pdbx_strand_id
1 'polypeptide(L)'
;TCPQVMNIRKVLNRLDKPQGLYPNYLNPNSGQWGQHHVSVGGLGDSFYEYLLKAWLMSDKTDEEGRKMYYDALQAIETNLMRKSSSGLTYIAEWKGGLLEHKMGHLTCFAGGMIALGADGAPGDKTGHQMEQAAEIARTCHESYARTALKLGPEAFRFDGGVEAIATRQNEKYFILRPEVIETYMYLWRLTHDPKYREWGWEAVQALEQHCRVDGGYSGIRDVYASAPNHDDVQQSFYLAETLKYLYLLFSDDDHLPFDHWVFNTEAHPLPVIRNHQPDRPN
;
A
#
# COMPACT_ATOMS: atom_id res chain seq x y z
N THR A 1 9.59 8.90 22.94
CA THR A 1 9.06 9.28 21.61
C THR A 1 9.84 10.47 21.07
N CYS A 2 10.07 10.53 19.75
CA CYS A 2 10.84 11.60 19.11
C CYS A 2 10.02 12.91 19.07
N PRO A 3 10.44 14.00 19.74
CA PRO A 3 9.64 15.23 19.85
C PRO A 3 9.27 15.88 18.51
N GLN A 4 10.13 15.72 17.50
CA GLN A 4 9.97 16.34 16.19
C GLN A 4 8.76 15.78 15.43
N VAL A 5 8.60 14.45 15.37
CA VAL A 5 7.47 13.82 14.64
C VAL A 5 6.13 14.05 15.35
N MET A 6 6.14 14.19 16.67
CA MET A 6 4.93 14.52 17.43
C MET A 6 4.44 15.95 17.16
N ASN A 7 5.34 16.88 16.81
CA ASN A 7 4.93 18.22 16.40
C ASN A 7 4.22 18.23 15.04
N ILE A 8 4.57 17.31 14.13
CA ILE A 8 3.86 17.15 12.84
C ILE A 8 2.39 16.79 13.10
N ARG A 9 2.11 15.84 14.01
CA ARG A 9 0.73 15.49 14.38
C ARG A 9 -0.04 16.66 14.96
N LYS A 10 0.58 17.46 15.83
CA LYS A 10 -0.05 18.67 16.38
C LYS A 10 -0.48 19.64 15.29
N VAL A 11 0.32 19.83 14.24
CA VAL A 11 -0.03 20.69 13.10
C VAL A 11 -1.22 20.08 12.35
N LEU A 12 -1.14 18.80 11.97
CA LEU A 12 -2.20 18.11 11.23
C LEU A 12 -3.53 18.04 12.00
N ASN A 13 -3.50 17.90 13.32
CA ASN A 13 -4.69 17.81 14.16
C ASN A 13 -5.40 19.16 14.34
N ARG A 14 -4.72 20.28 14.12
CA ARG A 14 -5.31 21.63 14.16
C ARG A 14 -5.97 22.04 12.86
N LEU A 15 -5.65 21.37 11.75
CA LEU A 15 -6.19 21.70 10.44
C LEU A 15 -7.51 20.99 10.21
N ASP A 16 -8.46 21.72 9.62
CA ASP A 16 -9.66 21.15 9.05
C ASP A 16 -9.27 20.28 7.85
N LYS A 17 -9.80 19.05 7.81
CA LYS A 17 -9.58 18.12 6.71
C LYS A 17 -10.78 18.22 5.76
N PRO A 18 -10.61 18.72 4.51
CA PRO A 18 -11.72 18.82 3.58
C PRO A 18 -12.35 17.44 3.32
N GLN A 19 -13.62 17.26 3.66
CA GLN A 19 -14.33 15.97 3.57
C GLN A 19 -13.69 14.84 4.40
N GLY A 20 -12.90 15.17 5.43
CA GLY A 20 -12.12 14.21 6.21
C GLY A 20 -10.85 13.72 5.50
N LEU A 21 -10.55 14.24 4.31
CA LEU A 21 -9.38 13.86 3.50
C LEU A 21 -8.16 14.73 3.80
N TYR A 22 -6.97 14.17 3.62
CA TYR A 22 -5.70 14.86 3.82
C TYR A 22 -5.14 15.32 2.46
N PRO A 23 -5.08 16.65 2.19
CA PRO A 23 -4.38 17.15 1.02
C PRO A 23 -2.89 16.77 1.04
N ASN A 24 -2.35 16.38 -0.11
CA ASN A 24 -0.96 15.94 -0.26
C ASN A 24 0.07 17.07 -0.09
N TYR A 25 -0.37 18.33 0.04
CA TYR A 25 0.50 19.50 0.11
C TYR A 25 0.20 20.33 1.36
N LEU A 26 1.20 20.50 2.22
CA LEU A 26 1.15 21.37 3.40
C LEU A 26 2.30 22.38 3.34
N ASN A 27 1.99 23.67 3.44
CA ASN A 27 3.00 24.72 3.41
C ASN A 27 3.75 24.78 4.76
N PRO A 28 5.08 24.62 4.79
CA PRO A 28 5.83 24.54 6.06
C PRO A 28 5.95 25.89 6.78
N ASN A 29 5.78 27.02 6.06
CA ASN A 29 5.89 28.36 6.66
C ASN A 29 4.57 28.81 7.29
N SER A 30 3.43 28.55 6.63
CA SER A 30 2.11 28.94 7.14
C SER A 30 1.41 27.83 7.95
N GLY A 31 1.84 26.58 7.79
CA GLY A 31 1.18 25.42 8.36
C GLY A 31 -0.21 25.15 7.79
N GLN A 32 -0.54 25.69 6.61
CA GLN A 32 -1.86 25.53 5.96
C GLN A 32 -1.78 24.60 4.76
N TRP A 33 -2.91 24.03 4.37
CA TRP A 33 -3.01 23.23 3.14
C TRP A 33 -2.70 24.05 1.89
N GLY A 34 -2.03 23.41 0.94
CA GLY A 34 -1.83 23.90 -0.42
C GLY A 34 -3.00 23.51 -1.32
N GLN A 35 -2.69 23.01 -2.52
CA GLN A 35 -3.71 22.47 -3.42
C GLN A 35 -4.42 21.28 -2.79
N HIS A 36 -5.75 21.23 -2.94
CA HIS A 36 -6.58 20.15 -2.40
C HIS A 36 -6.57 18.94 -3.35
N HIS A 37 -5.39 18.34 -3.53
CA HIS A 37 -5.22 17.05 -4.20
C HIS A 37 -5.03 15.98 -3.14
N VAL A 38 -5.72 14.86 -3.27
CA VAL A 38 -5.71 13.74 -2.33
C VAL A 38 -5.49 12.46 -3.13
N SER A 39 -4.56 11.63 -2.66
CA SER A 39 -4.32 10.29 -3.20
C SER A 39 -3.91 9.36 -2.06
N VAL A 40 -4.26 8.08 -2.19
CA VAL A 40 -3.70 6.98 -1.39
C VAL A 40 -2.58 6.28 -2.18
N GLY A 41 -2.19 6.80 -3.34
CA GLY A 41 -0.94 6.45 -4.01
C GLY A 41 0.12 7.52 -3.74
N GLY A 42 0.99 7.75 -4.74
CA GLY A 42 2.11 8.67 -4.63
C GLY A 42 1.75 10.03 -4.02
N LEU A 43 2.66 10.55 -3.20
CA LEU A 43 2.57 11.76 -2.37
C LEU A 43 1.73 11.63 -1.09
N GLY A 44 0.90 10.59 -0.94
CA GLY A 44 0.02 10.44 0.22
C GLY A 44 0.08 9.07 0.91
N ASP A 45 0.26 7.99 0.15
CA ASP A 45 0.37 6.59 0.58
C ASP A 45 0.89 6.34 2.02
N SER A 46 2.20 6.44 2.22
CA SER A 46 2.90 6.02 3.44
C SER A 46 2.58 6.90 4.66
N PHE A 47 1.96 8.07 4.48
CA PHE A 47 1.40 8.82 5.59
C PHE A 47 0.30 8.02 6.30
N TYR A 48 -0.67 7.47 5.54
CA TYR A 48 -1.76 6.67 6.10
C TYR A 48 -1.23 5.37 6.72
N GLU A 49 -0.28 4.74 6.05
CA GLU A 49 0.42 3.55 6.52
C GLU A 49 1.05 3.77 7.90
N TYR A 50 1.74 4.90 8.09
CA TYR A 50 2.45 5.19 9.33
C TYR A 50 1.53 5.62 10.47
N LEU A 51 0.29 6.05 10.20
CA LEU A 51 -0.69 6.24 11.27
C LEU A 51 -1.03 4.88 11.93
N LEU A 52 -1.30 3.86 11.11
CA LEU A 52 -1.55 2.49 11.58
C LEU A 52 -0.30 1.90 12.23
N LYS A 53 0.84 1.94 11.52
CA LYS A 53 2.07 1.29 11.96
C LYS A 53 2.66 1.95 13.20
N ALA A 54 2.50 3.26 13.42
CA ALA A 54 2.89 3.90 14.67
C ALA A 54 2.07 3.37 15.86
N TRP A 55 0.76 3.16 15.69
CA TRP A 55 -0.09 2.55 16.71
C TRP A 55 0.36 1.12 17.03
N LEU A 56 0.53 0.27 16.02
CA LEU A 56 0.99 -1.11 16.20
C LEU A 56 2.37 -1.17 16.87
N MET A 57 3.34 -0.38 16.39
CA MET A 57 4.71 -0.37 16.91
C MET A 57 4.79 0.16 18.35
N SER A 58 3.84 0.98 18.78
CA SER A 58 3.74 1.49 20.16
C SER A 58 3.13 0.48 21.15
N ASP A 59 3.03 -0.80 20.78
CA ASP A 59 2.29 -1.81 21.55
C ASP A 59 0.83 -1.41 21.76
N LYS A 60 0.22 -0.89 20.67
CA LYS A 60 -1.15 -0.38 20.61
C LYS A 60 -1.45 0.78 21.61
N THR A 61 -0.45 1.50 22.11
CA THR A 61 -0.67 2.61 23.08
C THR A 61 -0.87 4.00 22.46
N ASP A 62 -0.47 4.20 21.19
CA ASP A 62 -0.64 5.45 20.45
C ASP A 62 -2.06 5.60 19.88
N GLU A 63 -3.01 5.86 20.77
CA GLU A 63 -4.43 6.03 20.44
C GLU A 63 -4.71 7.25 19.54
N GLU A 64 -3.82 8.27 19.54
CA GLU A 64 -3.92 9.39 18.60
C GLU A 64 -3.68 8.89 17.16
N GLY A 65 -2.60 8.13 16.94
CA GLY A 65 -2.31 7.50 15.65
C GLY A 65 -3.42 6.57 15.19
N ARG A 66 -3.95 5.75 16.11
CA ARG A 66 -5.10 4.87 15.86
C ARG A 66 -6.33 5.64 15.37
N LYS A 67 -6.72 6.70 16.09
CA LYS A 67 -7.87 7.52 15.74
C LYS A 67 -7.68 8.18 14.37
N MET A 68 -6.52 8.79 14.13
CA MET A 68 -6.21 9.42 12.85
C MET A 68 -6.29 8.43 11.70
N TYR A 69 -5.80 7.20 11.87
CA TYR A 69 -5.89 6.15 10.86
C TYR A 69 -7.33 5.78 10.52
N TYR A 70 -8.18 5.45 11.50
CA TYR A 70 -9.56 5.02 11.22
C TYR A 70 -10.46 6.15 10.73
N ASP A 71 -10.25 7.39 11.21
CA ASP A 71 -10.95 8.55 10.66
C ASP A 71 -10.58 8.76 9.18
N ALA A 72 -9.29 8.64 8.84
CA ALA A 72 -8.82 8.75 7.46
C ALA A 72 -9.33 7.61 6.58
N LEU A 73 -9.28 6.36 7.06
CA LEU A 73 -9.77 5.19 6.32
C LEU A 73 -11.27 5.32 6.01
N GLN A 74 -12.08 5.78 6.97
CA GLN A 74 -13.50 6.02 6.74
C GLN A 74 -13.74 7.10 5.67
N ALA A 75 -12.93 8.17 5.67
CA ALA A 75 -13.02 9.22 4.66
C ALA A 75 -12.57 8.72 3.28
N ILE A 76 -11.52 7.90 3.21
CA ILE A 76 -11.05 7.24 1.96
C ILE A 76 -12.14 6.33 1.42
N GLU A 77 -12.74 5.48 2.25
CA GLU A 77 -13.84 4.60 1.84
C GLU A 77 -15.01 5.40 1.26
N THR A 78 -15.45 6.44 1.97
CA THR A 78 -16.60 7.26 1.55
C THR A 78 -16.31 7.98 0.23
N ASN A 79 -15.14 8.61 0.13
CA ASN A 79 -14.89 9.61 -0.92
C ASN A 79 -14.08 9.06 -2.10
N LEU A 80 -13.20 8.07 -1.91
CA LEU A 80 -12.23 7.63 -2.93
C LEU A 80 -12.46 6.18 -3.39
N MET A 81 -12.97 5.29 -2.54
CA MET A 81 -13.24 3.90 -2.95
C MET A 81 -14.45 3.81 -3.86
N ARG A 82 -14.30 3.19 -5.01
CA ARG A 82 -15.36 3.00 -6.02
C ARG A 82 -15.33 1.59 -6.56
N LYS A 83 -16.44 1.18 -7.17
CA LYS A 83 -16.56 -0.11 -7.85
C LYS A 83 -16.72 0.13 -9.35
N SER A 84 -15.96 -0.59 -10.16
CA SER A 84 -16.05 -0.52 -11.63
C SER A 84 -17.32 -1.22 -12.13
N SER A 85 -17.60 -1.14 -13.44
CA SER A 85 -18.80 -1.79 -13.99
C SER A 85 -18.67 -3.32 -13.99
N SER A 86 -17.45 -3.86 -14.08
CA SER A 86 -17.19 -5.30 -13.89
C SER A 86 -17.10 -5.73 -12.42
N GLY A 87 -17.22 -4.79 -11.48
CA GLY A 87 -17.22 -5.07 -10.06
C GLY A 87 -15.85 -4.98 -9.39
N LEU A 88 -14.80 -4.43 -10.01
CA LEU A 88 -13.49 -4.20 -9.38
C LEU A 88 -13.54 -3.04 -8.39
N THR A 89 -13.07 -3.26 -7.16
CA THR A 89 -12.95 -2.20 -6.16
C THR A 89 -11.61 -1.47 -6.33
N TYR A 90 -11.62 -0.16 -6.48
CA TYR A 90 -10.41 0.66 -6.65
C TYR A 90 -10.46 1.93 -5.81
N ILE A 91 -9.29 2.50 -5.54
CA ILE A 91 -9.14 3.78 -4.84
C ILE A 91 -8.77 4.84 -5.87
N ALA A 92 -9.70 5.77 -6.15
CA ALA A 92 -9.51 6.87 -7.08
C ALA A 92 -8.65 8.01 -6.47
N GLU A 93 -8.08 8.85 -7.33
CA GLU A 93 -7.52 10.13 -6.91
C GLU A 93 -8.63 11.20 -6.82
N TRP A 94 -8.44 12.19 -5.96
CA TRP A 94 -9.39 13.29 -5.78
C TRP A 94 -8.69 14.64 -5.92
N LYS A 95 -9.28 15.54 -6.72
CA LYS A 95 -8.74 16.88 -7.00
C LYS A 95 -9.84 17.91 -6.86
N GLY A 96 -9.84 18.63 -5.73
CA GLY A 96 -10.74 19.79 -5.51
C GLY A 96 -12.23 19.49 -5.67
N GLY A 97 -12.67 18.27 -5.38
CA GLY A 97 -14.07 17.82 -5.48
C GLY A 97 -14.35 16.82 -6.61
N LEU A 98 -13.40 16.63 -7.52
CA LEU A 98 -13.55 15.73 -8.67
C LEU A 98 -12.71 14.48 -8.50
N LEU A 99 -13.31 13.32 -8.80
CA LEU A 99 -12.59 12.06 -8.87
C LEU A 99 -11.93 11.88 -10.24
N GLU A 100 -10.67 11.48 -10.21
CA GLU A 100 -9.99 10.88 -11.36
C GLU A 100 -9.99 9.37 -11.15
N HIS A 101 -10.71 8.64 -12.03
CA HIS A 101 -10.90 7.19 -11.96
C HIS A 101 -9.65 6.42 -12.42
N LYS A 102 -8.56 6.62 -11.67
CA LYS A 102 -7.22 6.08 -11.88
C LYS A 102 -6.67 5.63 -10.53
N MET A 103 -5.99 4.50 -10.52
CA MET A 103 -5.30 3.95 -9.36
C MET A 103 -3.86 3.63 -9.74
N GLY A 104 -2.92 3.91 -8.84
CA GLY A 104 -1.49 3.63 -9.05
C GLY A 104 -1.09 2.26 -8.52
N HIS A 105 0.02 1.72 -9.04
CA HIS A 105 0.69 0.56 -8.46
C HIS A 105 1.04 0.82 -6.98
N LEU A 106 1.54 2.03 -6.69
CA LEU A 106 1.79 2.48 -5.32
C LEU A 106 0.56 2.28 -4.42
N THR A 107 -0.65 2.60 -4.89
CA THR A 107 -1.89 2.47 -4.10
C THR A 107 -2.23 1.03 -3.72
N CYS A 108 -1.63 0.03 -4.37
CA CYS A 108 -1.88 -1.37 -4.07
C CYS A 108 -1.39 -1.78 -2.68
N PHE A 109 -0.50 -1.03 -2.02
CA PHE A 109 -0.10 -1.27 -0.63
C PHE A 109 -1.30 -1.21 0.33
N ALA A 110 -2.34 -0.45 -0.04
CA ALA A 110 -3.49 -0.20 0.80
C ALA A 110 -4.26 -1.49 1.14
N GLY A 111 -4.20 -2.53 0.29
CA GLY A 111 -4.80 -3.82 0.60
C GLY A 111 -4.18 -4.44 1.86
N GLY A 112 -2.84 -4.54 1.91
CA GLY A 112 -2.10 -5.01 3.08
C GLY A 112 -2.28 -4.11 4.29
N MET A 113 -2.26 -2.78 4.10
CA MET A 113 -2.50 -1.82 5.17
C MET A 113 -3.89 -2.01 5.82
N ILE A 114 -4.94 -2.16 5.02
CA ILE A 114 -6.31 -2.36 5.53
C ILE A 114 -6.43 -3.71 6.24
N ALA A 115 -5.87 -4.78 5.67
CA ALA A 115 -5.87 -6.11 6.30
C ALA A 115 -5.16 -6.09 7.66
N LEU A 116 -3.98 -5.47 7.73
CA LEU A 116 -3.19 -5.34 8.96
C LEU A 116 -3.93 -4.54 10.05
N GLY A 117 -4.75 -3.57 9.66
CA GLY A 117 -5.58 -2.79 10.58
C GLY A 117 -6.83 -3.50 11.07
N ALA A 118 -7.31 -4.55 10.39
CA ALA A 118 -8.65 -5.08 10.60
C ALA A 118 -8.96 -5.58 12.02
N ASP A 119 -7.98 -6.18 12.72
CA ASP A 119 -8.11 -6.61 14.13
C ASP A 119 -8.29 -5.43 15.10
N GLY A 120 -7.72 -4.27 14.76
CA GLY A 120 -7.77 -3.07 15.59
C GLY A 120 -9.00 -2.19 15.40
N ALA A 121 -9.86 -2.55 14.45
CA ALA A 121 -10.95 -1.72 13.99
C ALA A 121 -11.93 -1.40 15.12
N PRO A 122 -12.38 -0.13 15.28
CA PRO A 122 -13.44 0.18 16.22
C PRO A 122 -14.78 -0.36 15.70
N GLY A 123 -15.50 -1.05 16.59
CA GLY A 123 -16.76 -1.74 16.26
C GLY A 123 -16.54 -3.06 15.53
N ASP A 124 -17.63 -3.72 15.16
CA ASP A 124 -17.61 -5.00 14.43
C ASP A 124 -17.37 -4.76 12.92
N LYS A 125 -16.17 -4.23 12.59
CA LYS A 125 -15.78 -3.86 11.21
C LYS A 125 -14.67 -4.75 10.63
N THR A 126 -14.13 -5.69 11.39
CA THR A 126 -13.01 -6.55 10.96
C THR A 126 -13.33 -7.30 9.67
N GLY A 127 -14.52 -7.94 9.58
CA GLY A 127 -14.93 -8.64 8.36
C GLY A 127 -15.02 -7.74 7.13
N HIS A 128 -15.60 -6.55 7.29
CA HIS A 128 -15.72 -5.54 6.23
C HIS A 128 -14.35 -5.06 5.73
N GLN A 129 -13.42 -4.77 6.64
CA GLN A 129 -12.07 -4.33 6.26
C GLN A 129 -11.27 -5.46 5.60
N MET A 130 -11.40 -6.70 6.05
CA MET A 130 -10.77 -7.85 5.39
C MET A 130 -11.34 -8.07 3.98
N GLU A 131 -12.65 -7.90 3.78
CA GLU A 131 -13.27 -7.96 2.45
C GLU A 131 -12.74 -6.84 1.55
N GLN A 132 -12.68 -5.60 2.04
CA GLN A 132 -12.12 -4.48 1.29
C GLN A 132 -10.65 -4.72 0.90
N ALA A 133 -9.84 -5.23 1.82
CA ALA A 133 -8.44 -5.57 1.56
C ALA A 133 -8.31 -6.63 0.46
N ALA A 134 -9.11 -7.70 0.53
CA ALA A 134 -9.14 -8.75 -0.48
C ALA A 134 -9.59 -8.23 -1.86
N GLU A 135 -10.57 -7.32 -1.89
CA GLU A 135 -11.07 -6.70 -3.11
C GLU A 135 -10.05 -5.76 -3.76
N ILE A 136 -9.28 -5.00 -2.97
CA ILE A 136 -8.15 -4.20 -3.47
C ILE A 136 -7.06 -5.11 -4.03
N ALA A 137 -6.71 -6.19 -3.33
CA ALA A 137 -5.74 -7.16 -3.81
C ALA A 137 -6.16 -7.80 -5.13
N ARG A 138 -7.45 -8.13 -5.27
CA ARG A 138 -8.03 -8.66 -6.52
C ARG A 138 -7.90 -7.65 -7.67
N THR A 139 -8.23 -6.39 -7.45
CA THR A 139 -8.06 -5.34 -8.47
C THR A 139 -6.61 -5.15 -8.87
N CYS A 140 -5.68 -5.18 -7.90
CA CYS A 140 -4.25 -5.09 -8.18
C CYS A 140 -3.72 -6.30 -8.95
N HIS A 141 -4.18 -7.53 -8.61
CA HIS A 141 -3.91 -8.74 -9.39
C HIS A 141 -4.43 -8.63 -10.81
N GLU A 142 -5.66 -8.15 -11.01
CA GLU A 142 -6.24 -7.94 -12.33
C GLU A 142 -5.40 -6.96 -13.18
N SER A 143 -4.79 -5.95 -12.55
CA SER A 143 -3.88 -5.05 -13.26
C SER A 143 -2.59 -5.73 -13.73
N TYR A 144 -2.14 -6.79 -13.07
CA TYR A 144 -1.04 -7.67 -13.52
C TYR A 144 -1.54 -8.64 -14.59
N ALA A 145 -2.65 -9.33 -14.33
CA ALA A 145 -3.19 -10.37 -15.19
C ALA A 145 -3.56 -9.87 -16.60
N ARG A 146 -3.97 -8.60 -16.71
CA ARG A 146 -4.40 -7.97 -17.98
C ARG A 146 -3.25 -7.45 -18.85
N THR A 147 -2.00 -7.59 -18.43
CA THR A 147 -0.83 -7.21 -19.23
C THR A 147 -0.25 -8.39 -19.98
N ALA A 148 0.54 -8.11 -21.02
CA ALA A 148 1.21 -9.15 -21.80
C ALA A 148 2.30 -9.84 -20.98
N LEU A 149 3.00 -9.08 -20.13
CA LEU A 149 4.15 -9.55 -19.34
C LEU A 149 3.79 -9.99 -17.92
N LYS A 150 2.50 -10.00 -17.56
CA LYS A 150 2.00 -10.40 -16.22
C LYS A 150 2.61 -9.60 -15.06
N LEU A 151 3.02 -8.37 -15.34
CA LEU A 151 3.45 -7.34 -14.40
C LEU A 151 2.57 -6.11 -14.61
N GLY A 152 2.15 -5.47 -13.52
CA GLY A 152 1.22 -4.35 -13.58
C GLY A 152 1.87 -3.03 -13.99
N PRO A 153 1.12 -2.11 -14.63
CA PRO A 153 1.61 -0.78 -14.97
C PRO A 153 1.69 0.13 -13.72
N GLU A 154 2.45 1.23 -13.81
CA GLU A 154 2.53 2.26 -12.76
C GLU A 154 1.16 2.85 -12.40
N ALA A 155 0.27 3.03 -13.38
CA ALA A 155 -1.10 3.45 -13.14
C ALA A 155 -2.07 2.80 -14.12
N PHE A 156 -3.28 2.55 -13.65
CA PHE A 156 -4.36 1.92 -14.41
C PHE A 156 -5.70 2.64 -14.18
N ARG A 157 -6.60 2.55 -15.15
CA ARG A 157 -7.84 3.33 -15.21
C ARG A 157 -9.10 2.48 -15.16
N PHE A 158 -10.20 3.15 -14.81
CA PHE A 158 -11.55 2.59 -14.70
C PHE A 158 -12.59 3.48 -15.42
N ASP A 159 -12.12 4.30 -16.35
CA ASP A 159 -12.92 5.18 -17.21
C ASP A 159 -12.61 4.91 -18.69
N GLY A 160 -13.36 5.56 -19.60
CA GLY A 160 -13.07 5.46 -21.04
C GLY A 160 -13.24 4.06 -21.65
N GLY A 161 -14.03 3.19 -21.02
CA GLY A 161 -14.28 1.82 -21.49
C GLY A 161 -13.17 0.83 -21.17
N VAL A 162 -12.20 1.21 -20.33
CA VAL A 162 -11.14 0.32 -19.86
C VAL A 162 -11.24 0.10 -18.35
N GLU A 163 -10.75 -1.04 -17.89
CA GLU A 163 -10.64 -1.34 -16.46
C GLU A 163 -9.30 -2.02 -16.16
N ALA A 164 -8.64 -1.57 -15.11
CA ALA A 164 -7.37 -2.12 -14.62
C ALA A 164 -6.26 -2.23 -15.69
N ILE A 165 -6.25 -1.32 -16.68
CA ILE A 165 -5.15 -1.17 -17.65
C ILE A 165 -4.74 0.29 -17.80
N ALA A 166 -3.50 0.51 -18.25
CA ALA A 166 -2.94 1.83 -18.52
C ALA A 166 -3.28 2.28 -19.94
N THR A 167 -3.68 3.54 -20.10
CA THR A 167 -3.97 4.14 -21.42
C THR A 167 -2.89 5.10 -21.89
N ARG A 168 -2.11 5.69 -20.98
CA ARG A 168 -1.05 6.64 -21.30
C ARG A 168 0.30 5.92 -21.39
N GLN A 169 1.07 6.22 -22.43
CA GLN A 169 2.36 5.54 -22.67
C GLN A 169 3.34 5.68 -21.50
N ASN A 170 3.35 6.85 -20.83
CA ASN A 170 4.21 7.12 -19.69
C ASN A 170 3.70 6.53 -18.36
N GLU A 171 2.61 5.78 -18.36
CA GLU A 171 2.06 5.08 -17.18
C GLU A 171 2.17 3.55 -17.31
N LYS A 172 2.65 3.02 -18.45
CA LYS A 172 2.72 1.58 -18.76
C LYS A 172 3.93 0.86 -18.19
N TYR A 173 4.82 1.55 -17.49
CA TYR A 173 6.08 0.98 -17.03
C TYR A 173 5.89 0.18 -15.73
N PHE A 174 6.84 -0.70 -15.44
CA PHE A 174 6.98 -1.42 -14.17
C PHE A 174 8.44 -1.34 -13.73
N ILE A 175 8.72 -0.75 -12.57
CA ILE A 175 10.08 -0.51 -12.08
C ILE A 175 10.45 -1.43 -10.90
N LEU A 176 10.04 -2.70 -10.94
CA LEU A 176 10.34 -3.70 -9.90
C LEU A 176 9.67 -3.44 -8.53
N ARG A 177 8.54 -2.70 -8.55
CA ARG A 177 7.83 -2.25 -7.36
C ARG A 177 7.24 -3.39 -6.51
N PRO A 178 7.15 -3.22 -5.18
CA PRO A 178 6.73 -4.28 -4.27
C PRO A 178 5.23 -4.29 -3.92
N GLU A 179 4.47 -3.21 -4.09
CA GLU A 179 3.27 -2.97 -3.26
C GLU A 179 2.13 -3.98 -3.49
N VAL A 180 2.06 -4.60 -4.67
CA VAL A 180 1.12 -5.69 -4.95
C VAL A 180 1.50 -6.96 -4.18
N ILE A 181 2.79 -7.31 -4.20
CA ILE A 181 3.34 -8.47 -3.49
C ILE A 181 3.31 -8.25 -1.97
N GLU A 182 3.57 -7.02 -1.50
CA GLU A 182 3.39 -6.64 -0.09
C GLU A 182 1.98 -6.98 0.39
N THR A 183 0.96 -6.56 -0.37
CA THR A 183 -0.43 -6.85 -0.07
C THR A 183 -0.73 -8.35 -0.06
N TYR A 184 -0.16 -9.13 -0.99
CA TYR A 184 -0.31 -10.59 -0.98
C TYR A 184 0.31 -11.23 0.26
N MET A 185 1.47 -10.75 0.71
CA MET A 185 2.13 -11.24 1.92
C MET A 185 1.26 -11.04 3.17
N TYR A 186 0.72 -9.84 3.37
CA TYR A 186 -0.18 -9.58 4.50
C TYR A 186 -1.45 -10.43 4.43
N LEU A 187 -2.10 -10.50 3.26
CA LEU A 187 -3.33 -11.27 3.11
C LEU A 187 -3.10 -12.77 3.26
N TRP A 188 -1.99 -13.32 2.75
CA TRP A 188 -1.61 -14.70 3.00
C TRP A 188 -1.49 -14.97 4.51
N ARG A 189 -0.69 -14.19 5.24
CA ARG A 189 -0.49 -14.43 6.68
C ARG A 189 -1.76 -14.27 7.52
N LEU A 190 -2.65 -13.35 7.12
CA LEU A 190 -3.87 -13.06 7.86
C LEU A 190 -5.04 -14.00 7.51
N THR A 191 -5.01 -14.70 6.38
CA THR A 191 -6.14 -15.50 5.90
C THR A 191 -5.80 -16.94 5.55
N HIS A 192 -4.53 -17.22 5.22
CA HIS A 192 -4.05 -18.47 4.64
C HIS A 192 -4.79 -18.91 3.37
N ASP A 193 -5.41 -17.97 2.65
CA ASP A 193 -6.03 -18.26 1.35
C ASP A 193 -4.92 -18.54 0.31
N PRO A 194 -4.86 -19.77 -0.25
CA PRO A 194 -3.78 -20.19 -1.13
C PRO A 194 -3.61 -19.32 -2.38
N LYS A 195 -4.68 -18.64 -2.83
CA LYS A 195 -4.61 -17.79 -4.02
C LYS A 195 -3.54 -16.70 -3.92
N TYR A 196 -3.24 -16.20 -2.72
CA TYR A 196 -2.22 -15.15 -2.54
C TYR A 196 -0.80 -15.67 -2.78
N ARG A 197 -0.53 -16.94 -2.44
CA ARG A 197 0.73 -17.60 -2.81
C ARG A 197 0.78 -17.93 -4.30
N GLU A 198 -0.33 -18.36 -4.89
CA GLU A 198 -0.44 -18.60 -6.34
C GLU A 198 -0.15 -17.32 -7.13
N TRP A 199 -0.79 -16.20 -6.77
CA TRP A 199 -0.57 -14.89 -7.39
C TRP A 199 0.85 -14.35 -7.18
N GLY A 200 1.42 -14.56 -5.99
CA GLY A 200 2.82 -14.24 -5.74
C GLY A 200 3.77 -15.07 -6.61
N TRP A 201 3.45 -16.34 -6.86
CA TRP A 201 4.25 -17.21 -7.73
C TRP A 201 4.13 -16.81 -9.20
N GLU A 202 2.95 -16.41 -9.66
CA GLU A 202 2.77 -15.81 -11.00
C GLU A 202 3.69 -14.59 -11.19
N ALA A 203 3.77 -13.71 -10.17
CA ALA A 203 4.67 -12.56 -10.20
C ALA A 203 6.16 -12.97 -10.23
N VAL A 204 6.56 -14.00 -9.47
CA VAL A 204 7.93 -14.56 -9.54
C VAL A 204 8.26 -15.03 -10.95
N GLN A 205 7.36 -15.79 -11.57
CA GLN A 205 7.57 -16.29 -12.94
C GLN A 205 7.71 -15.14 -13.94
N ALA A 206 6.88 -14.10 -13.81
CA ALA A 206 6.95 -12.92 -14.65
C ALA A 206 8.26 -12.13 -14.46
N LEU A 207 8.71 -11.95 -13.22
CA LEU A 207 10.01 -11.32 -12.90
C LEU A 207 11.18 -12.09 -13.51
N GLU A 208 11.20 -13.42 -13.36
CA GLU A 208 12.23 -14.28 -13.95
C GLU A 208 12.23 -14.23 -15.48
N GLN A 209 11.05 -14.21 -16.09
CA GLN A 209 10.92 -14.24 -17.54
C GLN A 209 11.21 -12.90 -18.21
N HIS A 210 10.89 -11.78 -17.56
CA HIS A 210 10.83 -10.47 -18.22
C HIS A 210 11.70 -9.39 -17.60
N CYS A 211 12.09 -9.51 -16.33
CA CYS A 211 12.94 -8.51 -15.66
C CYS A 211 14.39 -8.98 -15.52
N ARG A 212 14.64 -10.29 -15.46
CA ARG A 212 15.98 -10.85 -15.31
C ARG A 212 16.84 -10.60 -16.55
N VAL A 213 18.07 -10.16 -16.31
CA VAL A 213 19.14 -9.97 -17.30
C VAL A 213 20.43 -10.61 -16.77
N ASP A 214 21.48 -10.71 -17.59
CA ASP A 214 22.75 -11.37 -17.20
C ASP A 214 23.36 -10.79 -15.90
N GLY A 215 23.19 -9.48 -15.66
CA GLY A 215 23.75 -8.75 -14.53
C GLY A 215 22.82 -8.52 -13.33
N GLY A 216 21.56 -8.98 -13.37
CA GLY A 216 20.58 -8.68 -12.31
C GLY A 216 19.14 -8.63 -12.83
N TYR A 217 18.37 -7.63 -12.39
CA TYR A 217 17.00 -7.37 -12.82
C TYR A 217 16.83 -5.90 -13.20
N SER A 218 16.07 -5.64 -14.27
CA SER A 218 15.73 -4.28 -14.71
C SER A 218 14.23 -4.10 -14.83
N GLY A 219 13.76 -2.88 -14.55
CA GLY A 219 12.40 -2.46 -14.86
C GLY A 219 12.10 -2.52 -16.36
N ILE A 220 10.81 -2.41 -16.69
CA ILE A 220 10.27 -2.53 -18.04
C ILE A 220 9.49 -1.26 -18.38
N ARG A 221 9.70 -0.69 -19.56
CA ARG A 221 9.06 0.58 -19.98
C ARG A 221 7.62 0.42 -20.46
N ASP A 222 7.24 -0.76 -20.92
CA ASP A 222 5.88 -1.06 -21.39
C ASP A 222 5.53 -2.52 -21.11
N VAL A 223 4.68 -2.76 -20.11
CA VAL A 223 4.21 -4.11 -19.71
C VAL A 223 3.22 -4.75 -20.69
N TYR A 224 2.75 -4.00 -21.70
CA TYR A 224 1.85 -4.49 -22.75
C TYR A 224 2.60 -4.91 -24.02
N ALA A 225 3.91 -4.69 -24.09
CA ALA A 225 4.73 -5.10 -25.23
C ALA A 225 4.91 -6.62 -25.26
N SER A 226 5.11 -7.19 -26.46
CA SER A 226 5.39 -8.62 -26.64
C SER A 226 6.79 -9.03 -26.18
N ALA A 227 7.71 -8.07 -26.06
CA ALA A 227 9.06 -8.26 -25.56
C ALA A 227 9.42 -7.11 -24.60
N PRO A 228 10.18 -7.38 -23.52
CA PRO A 228 10.53 -6.36 -22.54
C PRO A 228 11.49 -5.33 -23.15
N ASN A 229 11.20 -4.06 -22.88
CA ASN A 229 12.11 -2.94 -23.12
C ASN A 229 12.63 -2.45 -21.77
N HIS A 230 13.86 -2.80 -21.45
CA HIS A 230 14.47 -2.57 -20.14
C HIS A 230 14.77 -1.08 -19.88
N ASP A 231 14.61 -0.67 -18.63
CA ASP A 231 14.94 0.69 -18.19
C ASP A 231 16.41 0.86 -17.77
N ASP A 232 17.16 -0.25 -17.68
CA ASP A 232 18.56 -0.35 -17.22
C ASP A 232 18.78 0.09 -15.77
N VAL A 233 17.79 -0.13 -14.89
CA VAL A 233 17.91 0.17 -13.46
C VAL A 233 17.43 -1.00 -12.60
N GLN A 234 18.30 -1.45 -11.69
CA GLN A 234 17.92 -2.31 -10.58
C GLN A 234 17.69 -1.44 -9.33
N GLN A 235 16.43 -1.26 -8.96
CA GLN A 235 16.04 -0.45 -7.82
C GLN A 235 16.45 -1.12 -6.50
N SER A 236 16.91 -0.36 -5.50
CA SER A 236 17.29 -0.92 -4.20
C SER A 236 16.11 -1.60 -3.49
N PHE A 237 14.90 -1.06 -3.65
CA PHE A 237 13.67 -1.64 -3.10
C PHE A 237 13.32 -3.00 -3.71
N TYR A 238 13.84 -3.35 -4.89
CA TYR A 238 13.66 -4.71 -5.40
C TYR A 238 14.26 -5.73 -4.42
N LEU A 239 15.45 -5.43 -3.89
CA LEU A 239 16.13 -6.29 -2.93
C LEU A 239 15.55 -6.13 -1.52
N ALA A 240 15.29 -4.88 -1.10
CA ALA A 240 14.79 -4.62 0.24
C ALA A 240 13.36 -5.13 0.42
N GLU A 241 12.50 -4.98 -0.58
CA GLU A 241 11.06 -5.17 -0.45
C GLU A 241 10.56 -6.32 -1.29
N THR A 242 10.66 -6.23 -2.61
CA THR A 242 10.05 -7.21 -3.53
C THR A 242 10.51 -8.63 -3.22
N LEU A 243 11.83 -8.85 -3.13
CA LEU A 243 12.39 -10.16 -2.79
C LEU A 243 12.11 -10.57 -1.35
N LYS A 244 12.10 -9.62 -0.39
CA LYS A 244 11.82 -9.93 1.02
C LYS A 244 10.36 -10.36 1.22
N TYR A 245 9.41 -9.65 0.64
CA TYR A 245 8.00 -10.00 0.74
C TYR A 245 7.68 -11.29 0.00
N LEU A 246 8.31 -11.57 -1.15
CA LEU A 246 8.23 -12.89 -1.80
C LEU A 246 8.78 -13.99 -0.89
N TYR A 247 9.97 -13.78 -0.30
CA TYR A 247 10.55 -14.75 0.63
C TYR A 247 9.61 -15.01 1.82
N LEU A 248 9.05 -13.97 2.43
CA LEU A 248 8.12 -14.07 3.57
C LEU A 248 6.78 -14.70 3.19
N LEU A 249 6.27 -14.42 1.98
CA LEU A 249 5.04 -15.03 1.45
C LEU A 249 5.15 -16.55 1.40
N PHE A 250 6.33 -17.09 1.07
CA PHE A 250 6.61 -18.53 1.02
C PHE A 250 7.31 -19.08 2.27
N SER A 251 7.48 -18.28 3.32
CA SER A 251 7.99 -18.71 4.61
C SER A 251 6.85 -19.09 5.57
N ASP A 252 7.20 -19.73 6.68
CA ASP A 252 6.31 -19.92 7.82
C ASP A 252 6.05 -18.58 8.54
N ASP A 253 4.92 -18.51 9.25
CA ASP A 253 4.45 -17.29 9.92
C ASP A 253 5.31 -16.86 11.12
N ASP A 254 6.07 -17.79 11.70
CA ASP A 254 7.00 -17.54 12.80
C ASP A 254 8.28 -16.83 12.36
N HIS A 255 8.51 -16.66 11.05
CA HIS A 255 9.57 -15.84 10.52
C HIS A 255 9.14 -14.36 10.43
N LEU A 256 9.65 -13.51 11.32
CA LEU A 256 9.23 -12.10 11.47
C LEU A 256 7.70 -11.96 11.74
N PRO A 257 7.18 -12.48 12.86
CA PRO A 257 5.75 -12.46 13.15
C PRO A 257 5.27 -11.05 13.53
N PHE A 258 4.02 -10.70 13.17
CA PHE A 258 3.48 -9.34 13.27
C PHE A 258 3.22 -8.84 14.71
N ASP A 259 3.18 -9.74 15.69
CA ASP A 259 3.10 -9.40 17.12
C ASP A 259 4.44 -8.90 17.70
N HIS A 260 5.54 -9.12 16.97
CA HIS A 260 6.90 -8.71 17.34
C HIS A 260 7.48 -7.65 16.40
N TRP A 261 7.05 -7.62 15.13
CA TRP A 261 7.67 -6.79 14.10
C TRP A 261 6.65 -5.95 13.34
N VAL A 262 7.00 -4.67 13.12
CA VAL A 262 6.30 -3.75 12.23
C VAL A 262 7.27 -3.35 11.13
N PHE A 263 6.94 -3.68 9.88
CA PHE A 263 7.74 -3.28 8.72
C PHE A 263 7.61 -1.77 8.51
N ASN A 264 8.71 -1.03 8.34
CA ASN A 264 8.62 0.33 7.81
C ASN A 264 8.14 0.32 6.33
N THR A 265 8.03 1.50 5.69
CA THR A 265 7.56 1.61 4.29
C THR A 265 8.54 1.07 3.23
N GLU A 266 9.72 0.59 3.65
CA GLU A 266 10.76 0.02 2.77
C GLU A 266 11.08 -1.44 3.20
N ALA A 267 10.06 -2.13 3.73
CA ALA A 267 10.12 -3.49 4.25
C ALA A 267 11.22 -3.78 5.30
N HIS A 268 11.74 -2.77 6.01
CA HIS A 268 12.68 -2.99 7.11
C HIS A 268 11.90 -3.28 8.40
N PRO A 269 12.02 -4.48 8.99
CA PRO A 269 11.27 -4.83 10.20
C PRO A 269 11.84 -4.07 11.41
N LEU A 270 10.97 -3.37 12.14
CA LEU A 270 11.27 -2.69 13.39
C LEU A 270 10.56 -3.43 14.54
N PRO A 271 11.20 -3.60 15.70
CA PRO A 271 10.57 -4.28 16.83
C PRO A 271 9.44 -3.44 17.43
N VAL A 272 8.38 -4.09 17.91
CA VAL A 272 7.36 -3.45 18.74
C VAL A 272 7.99 -2.92 20.03
N ILE A 273 7.72 -1.67 20.36
CA ILE A 273 8.24 -0.99 21.54
C ILE A 273 7.35 -1.32 22.74
N ARG A 274 7.68 -2.41 23.44
CA ARG A 274 6.99 -2.80 24.67
C ARG A 274 7.57 -2.04 25.86
N ASN A 275 6.73 -1.35 26.63
CA ASN A 275 7.14 -0.76 27.89
C ASN A 275 7.28 -1.88 28.93
N HIS A 276 8.47 -2.47 29.07
CA HIS A 276 8.75 -3.30 30.24
C HIS A 276 8.69 -2.43 31.51
N GLN A 277 7.67 -2.61 32.34
CA GLN A 277 7.87 -2.45 33.77
C GLN A 277 8.71 -3.67 34.20
N PRO A 278 9.95 -3.49 34.68
CA PRO A 278 10.61 -4.58 35.36
C PRO A 278 9.83 -4.84 36.64
N ASP A 279 9.34 -6.07 36.83
CA ASP A 279 9.03 -6.57 38.16
C ASP A 279 10.26 -6.31 39.02
N ARG A 280 10.20 -5.30 39.90
CA ARG A 280 11.14 -5.14 40.98
C ARG A 280 10.70 -6.09 42.09
N PRO A 281 11.40 -7.20 42.37
CA PRO A 281 11.23 -7.85 43.66
C PRO A 281 11.74 -6.90 44.74
N ASN A 282 10.91 -6.69 45.77
CA ASN A 282 11.28 -6.05 47.03
C ASN A 282 12.36 -6.85 47.77
#